data_AF-A0A920NVT7-F1
#
_entry.id   AF-A0A920NVT7-F1
#
_cell.length_a   1.000
_cell.length_b   1.000
_cell.length_c   1.000
_cell.angle_alpha   90.00
_cell.angle_beta   90.00
_cell.angle_gamma   90.00
#
_symmetry.space_group_name_H-M   'P 1'
#
loop_
_entity.id
_entity.type
_entity.pdbx_description
1 polymer ?
#
loop_
_entity_poly.entity_id
_entity_poly.type
_entity_poly.pdbx_seq_one_letter_code
_entity_poly.pdbx_strand_id
1 'polypeptide(L)' 'MTNFSFAVLISGNGSNLQAMIDAIKGNQIYGKICCVLSNKEDANGLQRAQEVKIPTEVVSNKDFETREDFDLRW' A
#
# COMPACT_ATOMS: atom_id res chain seq x y z
N MET A 1 -16.54 14.82 -10.69
CA MET A 1 -16.06 13.90 -9.63
C MET A 1 -14.56 14.02 -9.55
N THR A 2 -14.02 14.39 -8.39
CA THR A 2 -12.58 14.52 -8.18
C THR A 2 -11.96 13.14 -8.03
N ASN A 3 -11.07 12.78 -8.96
CA ASN A 3 -10.30 11.55 -8.90
C ASN A 3 -9.12 11.78 -7.95
N PHE A 4 -9.13 11.19 -6.76
CA PHE A 4 -8.07 11.36 -5.77
C PHE A 4 -7.09 10.18 -5.80
N SER A 5 -5.83 10.46 -5.50
CA SER A 5 -4.79 9.43 -5.40
C SER A 5 -4.38 9.24 -3.95
N PHE A 6 -4.16 8.00 -3.54
CA PHE A 6 -3.76 7.67 -2.18
C PHE A 6 -2.79 6.49 -2.14
N ALA A 7 -1.94 6.44 -1.13
CA ALA A 7 -1.07 5.31 -0.83
C ALA A 7 -1.74 4.38 0.20
N VAL A 8 -1.38 3.10 0.19
CA VAL A 8 -1.85 2.13 1.19
C VAL A 8 -0.66 1.49 1.89
N LEU A 9 -0.60 1.61 3.22
CA LEU A 9 0.42 1.00 4.06
C LEU A 9 -0.08 -0.35 4.57
N ILE A 10 0.73 -1.40 4.45
CA ILE A 10 0.40 -2.78 4.85
C ILE A 10 1.53 -3.43 5.66
N SER A 11 1.19 -4.45 6.44
CA SER A 11 2.15 -5.20 7.26
C SER A 11 1.91 -6.73 7.24
N GLY A 12 1.10 -7.21 6.29
CA GLY A 12 0.68 -8.62 6.21
C GLY A 12 -0.22 -8.94 5.01
N ASN A 13 -1.27 -9.74 5.24
CA ASN A 13 -2.05 -10.42 4.19
C ASN A 13 -2.71 -9.54 3.12
N GLY A 14 -2.99 -8.27 3.43
CA GLY A 14 -3.55 -7.32 2.46
C GLY A 14 -5.01 -7.58 2.08
N SER A 15 -5.84 -8.17 2.94
CA SER A 15 -7.27 -8.34 2.65
C SER A 15 -8.01 -7.01 2.45
N ASN A 16 -7.70 -5.98 3.25
CA ASN A 16 -8.24 -4.63 3.05
C ASN A 16 -7.74 -4.01 1.74
N LEU A 17 -6.48 -4.23 1.38
CA LEU A 17 -5.94 -3.80 0.09
C LEU A 17 -6.70 -4.46 -1.07
N GLN A 18 -6.98 -5.77 -0.98
CA GLN A 18 -7.80 -6.47 -1.97
C GLN A 18 -9.20 -5.85 -2.09
N ALA A 19 -9.86 -5.61 -0.96
CA ALA A 19 -11.18 -4.97 -0.94
C ALA A 19 -11.17 -3.57 -1.59
N MET A 20 -10.12 -2.77 -1.36
CA MET A 20 -9.97 -1.47 -2.02
C MET A 20 -9.72 -1.60 -3.53
N ILE A 21 -8.88 -2.55 -3.96
CA ILE A 21 -8.65 -2.85 -5.38
C ILE A 21 -9.96 -3.24 -6.06
N ASP A 22 -10.74 -4.11 -5.42
CA ASP A 22 -12.01 -4.60 -5.95
C ASP A 22 -13.06 -3.48 -6.01
N ALA A 23 -13.11 -2.61 -4.98
CA ALA A 23 -13.99 -1.45 -4.94
C ALA A 23 -13.65 -0.39 -6.00
N ILE A 24 -12.36 -0.18 -6.31
CA ILE A 24 -11.91 0.68 -7.42
C ILE A 24 -12.34 0.08 -8.76
N LYS A 25 -12.07 -1.21 -8.98
CA LYS A 25 -12.50 -1.91 -10.22
C LYS A 25 -14.02 -1.91 -10.40
N GLY A 26 -14.76 -1.98 -9.29
CA GLY A 26 -16.22 -1.94 -9.26
C GLY A 26 -16.83 -0.54 -9.30
N ASN A 27 -16.04 0.52 -9.50
CA ASN A 27 -16.49 1.93 -9.48
C ASN A 27 -17.22 2.34 -8.19
N GLN A 28 -16.95 1.68 -7.07
CA GLN A 28 -17.45 2.06 -5.74
C GLN A 28 -16.55 3.14 -5.13
N ILE A 29 -15.26 3.10 -5.44
CA ILE A 29 -14.27 4.12 -5.09
C ILE A 29 -13.80 4.81 -6.37
N TYR A 30 -14.08 6.11 -6.48
CA TYR A 30 -13.60 6.97 -7.58
C TYR A 30 -12.23 7.56 -7.24
N GLY A 31 -11.23 6.68 -7.13
CA GLY A 31 -9.86 7.05 -6.79
C GLY A 31 -8.84 6.01 -7.29
N LYS A 32 -7.57 6.31 -7.11
CA LYS A 32 -6.45 5.44 -7.53
C LYS A 32 -5.48 5.20 -6.38
N ILE A 33 -5.12 3.93 -6.18
CA ILE A 33 -3.97 3.58 -5.35
C ILE A 33 -2.70 3.90 -6.14
N CYS A 34 -1.93 4.89 -5.69
CA CYS A 34 -0.70 5.31 -6.37
C CYS A 34 0.51 4.42 -6.04
N CYS A 35 0.56 3.90 -4.81
CA CYS A 35 1.55 2.92 -4.37
C CYS A 35 1.04 2.12 -3.15
N VAL A 36 1.65 0.97 -2.93
CA VAL A 36 1.49 0.16 -1.71
C VAL A 36 2.84 0.06 -1.03
N LEU A 37 2.85 0.39 0.26
CA LEU A 37 4.05 0.45 1.08
C LEU A 37 3.96 -0.63 2.14
N SER A 38 5.05 -1.37 2.37
CA SER A 38 5.10 -2.30 3.50
C SER A 38 6.32 -2.11 4.36
N ASN A 39 6.15 -2.36 5.66
CA ASN A 39 7.28 -2.50 6.58
C ASN A 39 7.82 -3.93 6.69
N LYS A 40 7.31 -4.86 5.86
CA LYS A 40 7.77 -6.26 5.81
C LYS A 40 7.89 -6.74 4.36
N GLU A 41 9.01 -7.40 4.05
CA GLU A 41 9.26 -7.95 2.71
C GLU A 41 8.32 -9.12 2.36
N ASP A 42 7.88 -9.88 3.37
CA ASP A 42 7.06 -11.09 3.21
C ASP A 42 5.54 -10.82 3.26
N ALA A 43 5.13 -9.55 3.20
CA ALA A 43 3.72 -9.19 3.22
C ALA A 43 3.01 -9.65 1.93
N ASN A 44 2.12 -10.65 2.02
CA ASN A 44 1.32 -11.13 0.88
C ASN A 44 0.52 -10.03 0.16
N GLY A 45 0.23 -8.90 0.82
CA GLY A 45 -0.39 -7.75 0.17
C GLY A 45 0.47 -7.11 -0.93
N LEU A 46 1.81 -7.25 -0.88
CA LEU A 46 2.71 -6.77 -1.95
C LEU A 46 2.45 -7.54 -3.25
N GLN A 47 2.30 -8.87 -3.17
CA GLN A 47 1.98 -9.69 -4.32
C GLN A 47 0.64 -9.25 -4.95
N ARG A 48 -0.39 -9.02 -4.12
CA ARG A 48 -1.70 -8.55 -4.60
C ARG A 48 -1.60 -7.23 -5.36
N ALA A 49 -0.79 -6.29 -4.87
CA ALA A 49 -0.56 -5.01 -5.54
C ALA A 49 0.17 -5.19 -6.87
N GLN A 50 1.20 -6.04 -6.90
CA GLN A 50 2.00 -6.33 -8.10
C GLN A 50 1.17 -7.00 -9.20
N GLU A 51 0.27 -7.93 -8.84
CA GLU A 51 -0.64 -8.62 -9.78
C GLU A 51 -1.53 -7.64 -10.57
N VAL A 52 -1.91 -6.52 -9.97
CA VAL A 52 -2.67 -5.45 -10.62
C VAL A 52 -1.82 -4.25 -11.03
N LYS A 53 -0.49 -4.40 -11.03
CA LYS A 53 0.50 -3.41 -11.47
C LYS A 53 0.46 -2.09 -10.68
N ILE A 54 0.13 -2.17 -9.40
CA ILE A 54 0.30 -1.04 -8.48
C ILE A 54 1.77 -1.03 -8.01
N PRO A 55 2.47 0.12 -8.07
CA PRO A 55 3.83 0.25 -7.53
C PRO A 55 3.91 -0.20 -6.08
N THR A 56 4.96 -0.95 -5.75
CA THR A 56 5.22 -1.45 -4.39
C THR A 56 6.59 -1.02 -3.90
N GLU A 57 6.69 -0.74 -2.61
CA GLU A 57 7.96 -0.46 -1.94
C GLU A 57 7.95 -1.07 -0.54
N VAL A 58 9.12 -1.55 -0.11
CA VAL A 58 9.32 -2.07 1.24
C VAL A 58 10.30 -1.15 1.95
N VAL A 59 9.91 -0.68 3.13
CA VAL A 59 10.75 0.14 4.01
C VAL A 59 10.66 -0.46 5.40
N SER A 60 11.70 -1.18 5.80
CA SER A 60 11.73 -1.85 7.09
C SER A 60 11.90 -0.81 8.20
N ASN A 61 11.10 -0.90 9.25
CA ASN A 61 11.32 -0.07 10.44
C ASN A 61 12.65 -0.39 11.16
N LYS A 62 13.27 -1.54 10.84
CA LYS A 62 14.58 -1.94 11.37
C LYS A 62 15.73 -1.17 10.74
N ASP A 63 15.49 -0.46 9.64
CA ASP A 63 16.50 0.34 8.95
C ASP A 63 16.69 1.71 9.61
N PHE A 64 15.96 1.99 10.70
CA PHE A 64 15.92 3.29 11.38
C PHE A 64 16.19 3.12 12.87
N GLU A 65 16.85 4.11 13.48
CA GLU A 65 17.19 4.09 14.92
C GLU A 65 15.96 4.38 15.79
N THR A 66 15.09 5.29 15.35
CA THR A 66 13.87 5.69 16.07
C THR A 66 12.63 5.50 15.22
N ARG A 67 11.47 5.49 15.88
CA ARG A 67 10.17 5.45 15.20
C ARG A 67 9.94 6.74 14.41
N GLU A 68 10.37 7.86 14.97
CA GLU A 68 10.27 9.19 14.38
C GLU A 68 11.08 9.27 13.07
N ASP A 69 12.30 8.73 13.05
CA ASP A 69 13.12 8.68 11.82
C ASP A 69 12.45 7.83 10.73
N PHE A 70 11.83 6.72 11.10
CA PHE A 70 11.06 5.89 10.17
C PHE A 70 9.84 6.62 9.62
N ASP A 71 9.12 7.39 10.45
CA ASP A 71 7.93 8.11 10.02
C ASP A 71 8.29 9.32 9.10
N LEU A 72 9.48 9.91 9.24
CA LEU A 72 9.99 10.98 8.36
C LEU A 72 10.38 10.51 6.94
N ARG A 73 10.37 9.22 6.66
CA ARG A 73 10.74 8.65 5.36
C ARG A 73 9.68 8.87 4.27
N TRP A 74 8.47 9.29 4.63
CA TRP A 74 7.30 9.37 3.74
C TRP A 74 6.83 10.80 3.56
#